data_AF-A0A140PT88-F1
#
_entry.id   AF-A0A140PT88-F1
#
_cell.length_a   1.000
_cell.length_b   1.000
_cell.length_c   1.000
_cell.angle_alpha   90.00
_cell.angle_beta   90.00
_cell.angle_gamma   90.00
#
_symmetry.space_group_name_H-M   'P 1'
#
loop_
_entity.id
_entity.type
_entity.pdbx_description
1 polymer ?
#
loop_
_entity_poly.entity_id
_entity_poly.type
_entity_poly.pdbx_seq_one_letter_code
_entity_poly.pdbx_strand_id
1 'polypeptide(L)'
;MLMLVKKLGDKANEGWDIYKLDIRNHKQPNGEYYSEKEIQSTINNTFGKGSFNVDWKKYEKDKEYREKTNYYYFQAKYFVKVDKIDKLTDTYVDITQINGKKLRLNRVPAKEAILHNMKIVDKVMYFYFNENYKKYLNEDGFELILDKDNKPVYDPLITGTYNFYTYERQLSYDGIMHGIVDVGLYKKYGTGPNDPTTKEEREKISGYFAAEISFITYSLLKAETNLKNKDSLSYDEIREFLGKKIDEIRKGNENFGSDISEK
;
A
#
# COMPACT_ATOMS: atom_id res chain seq x y z
N MET A 1 15.19 -5.78 -17.64
CA MET A 1 13.97 -5.76 -18.47
C MET A 1 13.09 -4.64 -17.93
N LEU A 2 12.96 -3.57 -18.72
CA LEU A 2 12.33 -2.29 -18.35
C LEU A 2 10.80 -2.37 -18.39
N MET A 3 10.08 -1.54 -17.62
CA MET A 3 8.80 -0.95 -18.09
C MET A 3 8.27 0.22 -17.23
N LEU A 4 7.54 1.09 -17.93
CA LEU A 4 7.03 2.42 -17.55
C LEU A 4 5.70 2.37 -16.78
N VAL A 5 5.55 3.25 -15.79
CA VAL A 5 4.26 3.65 -15.17
C VAL A 5 4.05 5.13 -15.45
N LYS A 6 2.79 5.56 -15.55
CA LYS A 6 2.40 6.97 -15.70
C LYS A 6 2.92 7.76 -14.50
N LYS A 7 3.73 8.75 -14.82
CA LYS A 7 4.68 9.50 -14.00
C LYS A 7 4.01 10.27 -12.86
N LEU A 8 4.28 9.88 -11.62
CA LEU A 8 4.24 10.80 -10.49
C LEU A 8 5.65 11.35 -10.33
N GLY A 9 5.83 12.61 -9.93
CA GLY A 9 7.17 13.15 -9.75
C GLY A 9 7.97 12.32 -8.74
N ASP A 10 9.26 12.10 -9.04
CA ASP A 10 10.25 11.69 -8.05
C ASP A 10 10.27 12.76 -6.94
N LYS A 11 9.81 12.38 -5.74
CA LYS A 11 9.61 13.32 -4.63
C LYS A 11 9.67 12.63 -3.27
N ALA A 12 10.47 13.21 -2.38
CA ALA A 12 10.45 12.91 -0.96
C ALA A 12 9.45 13.84 -0.24
N ASN A 13 8.48 13.27 0.46
CA ASN A 13 7.36 13.97 1.08
C ASN A 13 7.58 14.18 2.59
N GLU A 14 6.84 15.11 3.20
CA GLU A 14 7.02 15.50 4.61
C GLU A 14 7.20 14.29 5.54
N GLY A 15 8.27 14.32 6.33
CA GLY A 15 8.59 13.24 7.27
C GLY A 15 9.59 12.21 6.76
N TRP A 16 9.93 12.20 5.46
CA TRP A 16 10.84 11.21 4.86
C TRP A 16 12.19 11.09 5.57
N ASP A 17 12.73 12.20 6.07
CA ASP A 17 14.03 12.30 6.75
C ASP A 17 13.94 12.25 8.28
N ILE A 18 12.75 12.49 8.83
CA ILE A 18 12.54 12.64 10.29
C ILE A 18 11.66 11.57 10.92
N TYR A 19 11.06 10.64 10.15
CA TYR A 19 10.14 9.63 10.70
C TYR A 19 10.77 8.70 11.76
N LYS A 20 12.10 8.60 11.82
CA LYS A 20 12.84 7.86 12.86
C LYS A 20 13.30 8.72 14.04
N LEU A 21 13.17 10.04 13.92
CA LEU A 21 13.68 11.01 14.89
C LEU A 21 12.57 11.45 15.86
N ASP A 22 12.96 12.19 16.90
CA ASP A 22 11.99 12.88 17.74
C ASP A 22 11.49 14.11 16.97
N ILE A 23 10.33 13.97 16.30
CA ILE A 23 9.82 15.00 15.39
C ILE A 23 9.45 16.29 16.13
N ARG A 24 9.27 16.27 17.45
CA ARG A 24 8.98 17.47 18.26
C ARG A 24 10.11 18.50 18.19
N ASN A 25 11.32 18.08 17.84
CA ASN A 25 12.49 18.94 17.63
C ASN A 25 12.63 19.46 16.19
N HIS A 26 11.66 19.16 15.32
CA HIS A 26 11.67 19.56 13.91
C HIS A 26 10.49 20.48 13.60
N LYS A 27 10.62 21.28 12.54
CA LYS A 27 9.55 22.16 12.06
C LYS A 27 8.73 21.48 10.98
N GLN A 28 7.43 21.77 11.00
CA GLN A 28 6.48 21.48 9.96
C GLN A 28 6.66 22.45 8.77
N PRO A 29 6.07 22.17 7.59
CA PRO A 29 6.07 23.09 6.46
C PRO A 29 5.44 24.46 6.76
N ASN A 30 4.52 24.54 7.73
CA ASN A 30 3.93 25.80 8.19
C ASN A 30 4.86 26.63 9.12
N GLY A 31 6.04 26.11 9.45
CA GLY A 31 7.04 26.75 10.31
C GLY A 31 6.90 26.48 11.81
N GLU A 32 5.80 25.85 12.24
CA GLU A 32 5.57 25.47 13.64
C GLU A 32 6.28 24.15 13.99
N TYR A 33 6.59 23.95 15.27
CA TYR A 33 7.10 22.66 15.74
C TYR A 33 5.96 21.66 15.89
N TYR A 34 6.25 20.38 15.66
CA TYR A 34 5.30 19.31 16.01
C TYR A 34 5.10 19.29 17.52
N SER A 35 3.85 19.18 17.97
CA SER A 35 3.53 19.11 19.40
C SER A 35 2.87 17.79 19.77
N GLU A 36 3.04 17.38 21.03
CA GLU A 36 2.39 16.17 21.57
C GLU A 36 0.87 16.21 21.40
N LYS A 37 0.28 17.38 21.67
CA LYS A 37 -1.16 17.61 21.54
C LYS A 37 -1.63 17.43 20.10
N GLU A 38 -0.92 18.03 19.16
CA GLU A 38 -1.23 17.93 17.74
C GLU A 38 -1.15 16.47 17.28
N ILE A 39 -0.01 15.80 17.52
CA ILE A 39 0.23 14.40 17.12
C ILE A 39 -0.90 13.49 17.62
N GLN A 40 -1.20 13.56 18.92
CA GLN A 40 -2.24 12.73 19.52
C GLN A 40 -3.64 13.07 18.97
N SER A 41 -3.95 14.35 18.76
CA SER A 41 -5.24 14.77 18.23
C SER A 41 -5.45 14.35 16.78
N THR A 42 -4.42 14.43 15.94
CA THR A 42 -4.46 14.01 14.53
C THR A 42 -4.71 12.51 14.42
N ILE A 43 -3.99 11.69 15.19
CA ILE A 43 -4.23 10.24 15.27
C ILE A 43 -5.67 9.94 15.71
N ASN A 44 -6.15 10.57 16.78
CA ASN A 44 -7.51 10.36 17.28
C ASN A 44 -8.60 10.78 16.29
N ASN A 45 -8.39 11.88 15.55
CA ASN A 45 -9.37 12.39 14.58
C ASN A 45 -9.48 11.51 13.34
N THR A 46 -8.41 10.79 12.97
CA THR A 46 -8.40 9.91 11.81
C THR A 46 -8.79 8.48 12.16
N PHE A 47 -8.16 7.90 13.19
CA PHE A 47 -8.33 6.50 13.55
C PHE A 47 -9.29 6.28 14.73
N GLY A 48 -9.83 7.34 15.32
CA GLY A 48 -10.70 7.26 16.48
C GLY A 48 -9.93 7.33 17.80
N LYS A 49 -10.58 7.92 18.81
CA LYS A 49 -9.98 8.10 20.14
C LYS A 49 -9.65 6.76 20.78
N GLY A 50 -8.43 6.60 21.27
CA GLY A 50 -7.97 5.39 21.94
C GLY A 50 -7.45 4.29 21.01
N SER A 51 -7.50 4.47 19.69
CA SER A 51 -6.84 3.58 18.72
C SER A 51 -5.33 3.49 18.97
N PHE A 52 -4.70 4.62 19.31
CA PHE A 52 -3.30 4.68 19.71
C PHE A 52 -3.07 5.87 20.63
N ASN A 53 -2.84 5.58 21.92
CA ASN A 53 -2.45 6.58 22.91
C ASN A 53 -0.93 6.62 23.01
N VAL A 54 -0.34 7.76 22.69
CA VAL A 54 1.11 7.93 22.67
C VAL A 54 1.63 7.94 24.12
N ASP A 55 2.53 7.03 24.44
CA ASP A 55 3.36 7.08 25.64
C ASP A 55 4.61 7.91 25.34
N TRP A 56 4.59 9.17 25.74
CA TRP A 56 5.69 10.11 25.49
C TRP A 56 7.01 9.71 26.18
N LYS A 57 6.94 9.05 27.34
CA LYS A 57 8.14 8.53 28.02
C LYS A 57 8.77 7.40 27.22
N LYS A 58 7.94 6.55 26.61
CA LYS A 58 8.40 5.48 25.70
C LYS A 58 8.91 6.06 24.38
N TYR A 59 8.19 7.02 23.79
CA TYR A 59 8.57 7.73 22.56
C TYR A 59 10.00 8.32 22.62
N GLU A 60 10.36 8.90 23.77
CA GLU A 60 11.69 9.48 23.98
C GLU A 60 12.82 8.45 24.00
N LYS A 61 12.56 7.22 24.46
CA LYS A 61 13.59 6.22 24.75
C LYS A 61 13.66 5.11 23.72
N ASP A 62 12.53 4.73 23.15
CA ASP A 62 12.37 3.58 22.26
C ASP A 62 12.26 4.05 20.81
N LYS A 63 13.31 3.79 20.02
CA LYS A 63 13.39 4.19 18.61
C LYS A 63 12.32 3.52 17.74
N GLU A 64 11.95 2.27 18.03
CA GLU A 64 10.95 1.55 17.24
C GLU A 64 9.56 2.08 17.56
N TYR A 65 9.25 2.29 18.85
CA TYR A 65 7.98 2.91 19.25
C TYR A 65 7.85 4.34 18.69
N ARG A 66 8.95 5.08 18.60
CA ARG A 66 9.01 6.41 17.99
C ARG A 66 8.73 6.36 16.49
N GLU A 67 9.40 5.48 15.76
CA GLU A 67 9.18 5.25 14.33
C GLU A 67 7.70 4.90 14.06
N LYS A 68 7.13 3.99 14.86
CA LYS A 68 5.71 3.61 14.80
C LYS A 68 4.78 4.79 15.05
N THR A 69 5.03 5.57 16.09
CA THR A 69 4.22 6.75 16.44
C THR A 69 4.25 7.78 15.32
N ASN A 70 5.44 8.09 14.79
CA ASN A 70 5.60 9.03 13.69
C ASN A 70 4.91 8.54 12.43
N TYR A 71 5.06 7.24 12.11
CA TYR A 71 4.36 6.62 10.99
C TYR A 71 2.85 6.82 11.11
N TYR A 72 2.24 6.45 12.24
CA TYR A 72 0.81 6.63 12.46
C TYR A 72 0.36 8.09 12.40
N TYR A 73 1.18 9.02 12.89
CA TYR A 73 0.91 10.44 12.77
C TYR A 73 0.90 10.91 11.30
N PHE A 74 1.91 10.59 10.51
CA PHE A 74 1.96 10.99 9.10
C PHE A 74 0.85 10.34 8.27
N GLN A 75 0.55 9.05 8.53
CA GLN A 75 -0.62 8.39 7.96
C GLN A 75 -1.92 9.16 8.30
N ALA A 76 -2.09 9.54 9.57
CA ALA A 76 -3.28 10.27 10.02
C ALA A 76 -3.38 11.69 9.44
N LYS A 77 -2.26 12.42 9.37
CA LYS A 77 -2.16 13.80 8.87
C LYS A 77 -2.54 13.89 7.39
N TYR A 78 -2.12 12.89 6.63
CA TYR A 78 -2.27 12.83 5.17
C TYR A 78 -3.43 11.93 4.71
N PHE A 79 -4.23 11.43 5.65
CA PHE A 79 -5.40 10.60 5.36
C PHE A 79 -6.46 11.39 4.58
N VAL A 80 -6.77 10.94 3.36
CA VAL A 80 -7.73 11.62 2.48
C VAL A 80 -9.15 11.33 2.95
N LYS A 81 -9.85 12.34 3.47
CA LYS A 81 -11.29 12.28 3.74
C LYS A 81 -12.05 13.07 2.67
N VAL A 82 -12.74 12.34 1.79
CA VAL A 82 -13.48 12.91 0.66
C VAL A 82 -14.83 13.45 1.13
N ASP A 83 -15.11 14.70 0.80
CA ASP A 83 -16.45 15.29 0.88
C ASP A 83 -17.22 15.05 -0.42
N LYS A 84 -16.55 15.33 -1.55
CA LYS A 84 -17.14 15.23 -2.87
C LYS A 84 -16.15 14.71 -3.90
N ILE A 85 -16.63 13.84 -4.79
CA ILE A 85 -15.96 13.52 -6.06
C ILE A 85 -16.39 14.56 -7.10
N ASP A 86 -15.45 15.39 -7.52
CA ASP A 86 -15.71 16.46 -8.48
C ASP A 86 -15.64 15.96 -9.93
N LYS A 87 -14.70 15.05 -10.20
CA LYS A 87 -14.53 14.41 -11.52
C LYS A 87 -13.90 13.04 -11.37
N LEU A 88 -14.41 12.08 -12.12
CA LEU A 88 -13.84 10.73 -12.20
C LEU A 88 -13.58 10.35 -13.64
N THR A 89 -12.39 9.83 -13.91
CA THR A 89 -11.99 9.27 -15.22
C THR A 89 -11.26 7.95 -15.00
N ASP A 90 -10.97 7.24 -16.08
CA ASP A 90 -10.18 6.00 -16.03
C ASP A 90 -8.74 6.23 -15.54
N THR A 91 -8.23 7.46 -15.63
CA THR A 91 -6.82 7.74 -15.34
C THR A 91 -6.57 8.66 -14.15
N TYR A 92 -7.59 9.36 -13.65
CA TYR A 92 -7.50 10.21 -12.46
C TYR A 92 -8.87 10.51 -11.86
N VAL A 93 -8.85 10.98 -10.62
CA VAL A 93 -9.99 11.52 -9.89
C VAL A 93 -9.65 12.90 -9.34
N ASP A 94 -10.57 13.85 -9.49
CA ASP A 94 -10.55 15.13 -8.78
C ASP A 94 -11.56 15.06 -7.63
N ILE A 95 -11.13 15.44 -6.44
CA ILE A 95 -11.95 15.45 -5.24
C ILE A 95 -11.87 16.79 -4.51
N THR A 96 -12.88 17.06 -3.71
CA THR A 96 -12.84 18.02 -2.62
C THR A 96 -12.84 17.24 -1.30
N GLN A 97 -11.86 17.52 -0.44
CA GLN A 97 -11.79 16.95 0.91
C GLN A 97 -12.74 17.68 1.87
N ILE A 98 -13.04 17.07 3.02
CA ILE A 98 -13.89 17.66 4.07
C ILE A 98 -13.38 19.00 4.63
N ASN A 99 -12.08 19.29 4.47
CA ASN A 99 -11.48 20.57 4.85
C ASN A 99 -11.48 21.60 3.71
N GLY A 100 -12.16 21.31 2.59
CA GLY A 100 -12.24 22.16 1.40
C GLY A 100 -11.05 22.07 0.45
N LYS A 101 -9.96 21.36 0.79
CA LYS A 101 -8.79 21.21 -0.09
C LYS A 101 -9.16 20.33 -1.29
N LYS A 102 -8.88 20.83 -2.50
CA LYS A 102 -9.01 20.07 -3.75
C LYS A 102 -7.76 19.27 -4.05
N LEU A 103 -7.93 18.04 -4.51
CA LEU A 103 -6.84 17.14 -4.92
C LEU A 103 -7.16 16.51 -6.27
N ARG A 104 -6.12 16.34 -7.11
CA ARG A 104 -6.12 15.40 -8.24
C ARG A 104 -5.26 14.21 -7.86
N LEU A 105 -5.81 13.00 -7.99
CA LEU A 105 -5.09 11.75 -7.75
C LEU A 105 -5.13 10.89 -9.01
N ASN A 106 -3.99 10.35 -9.43
CA ASN A 106 -3.85 9.51 -10.61
C ASN A 106 -4.19 8.05 -10.29
N ARG A 107 -4.83 7.35 -11.23
CA ARG A 107 -5.17 5.93 -11.08
C ARG A 107 -3.89 5.09 -11.02
N VAL A 108 -3.80 4.23 -10.02
CA VAL A 108 -2.76 3.19 -9.92
C VAL A 108 -3.21 1.95 -10.67
N PRO A 109 -2.36 1.32 -11.51
CA PRO A 109 -2.70 0.07 -12.17
C PRO A 109 -3.16 -1.01 -11.19
N ALA A 110 -4.15 -1.81 -11.58
CA ALA A 110 -4.73 -2.87 -10.74
C ALA A 110 -3.69 -3.83 -10.16
N LYS A 111 -2.72 -4.22 -11.00
CA LYS A 111 -1.61 -5.09 -10.61
C LYS A 111 -0.75 -4.50 -9.49
N GLU A 112 -0.56 -3.19 -9.45
CA GLU A 112 0.22 -2.50 -8.42
C GLU A 112 -0.61 -2.24 -7.16
N ALA A 113 -1.93 -2.18 -7.29
CA ALA A 113 -2.88 -1.95 -6.20
C ALA A 113 -3.39 -3.23 -5.52
N ILE A 114 -2.82 -4.40 -5.82
CA ILE A 114 -3.35 -5.70 -5.39
C ILE A 114 -3.43 -5.87 -3.87
N LEU A 115 -2.51 -5.26 -3.11
CA LEU A 115 -2.52 -5.31 -1.65
C LEU A 115 -3.64 -4.44 -1.01
N HIS A 116 -4.28 -3.58 -1.80
CA HIS A 116 -5.52 -2.88 -1.40
C HIS A 116 -6.77 -3.59 -1.94
N ASN A 117 -6.60 -4.70 -2.65
CA ASN A 117 -7.66 -5.54 -3.19
C ASN A 117 -7.70 -6.87 -2.44
N MET A 118 -7.96 -6.81 -1.13
CA MET A 118 -7.99 -8.01 -0.30
C MET A 118 -9.08 -7.97 0.76
N LYS A 119 -9.35 -9.13 1.34
CA LYS A 119 -10.19 -9.32 2.52
C LYS A 119 -9.60 -10.41 3.41
N ILE A 120 -10.04 -10.43 4.66
CA ILE A 120 -9.79 -11.54 5.60
C ILE A 120 -11.12 -12.19 5.93
N VAL A 121 -11.21 -13.51 5.76
CA VAL A 121 -12.35 -14.34 6.18
C VAL A 121 -11.79 -15.50 6.97
N ASP A 122 -12.24 -15.69 8.21
CA ASP A 122 -11.79 -16.77 9.09
C ASP A 122 -10.25 -16.90 9.18
N LYS A 123 -9.56 -15.76 9.31
CA LYS A 123 -8.08 -15.62 9.34
C LYS A 123 -7.36 -16.03 8.04
N VAL A 124 -8.10 -16.26 6.95
CA VAL A 124 -7.53 -16.51 5.63
C VAL A 124 -7.60 -15.22 4.80
N MET A 125 -6.47 -14.85 4.20
CA MET A 125 -6.38 -13.71 3.29
C MET A 125 -6.78 -14.11 1.88
N TYR A 126 -7.64 -13.28 1.27
CA TYR A 126 -8.08 -13.41 -0.11
C TYR A 126 -7.76 -12.15 -0.89
N PHE A 127 -7.39 -12.33 -2.16
CA PHE A 127 -7.04 -11.24 -3.07
C PHE A 127 -8.02 -11.20 -4.25
N TYR A 128 -8.54 -10.01 -4.54
CA TYR A 128 -9.43 -9.72 -5.66
C TYR A 128 -8.62 -9.35 -6.90
N PHE A 129 -8.89 -10.02 -8.02
CA PHE A 129 -8.24 -9.73 -9.33
C PHE A 129 -9.18 -9.03 -10.32
N ASN A 130 -10.37 -8.65 -9.84
CA ASN A 130 -11.45 -8.01 -10.58
C ASN A 130 -11.59 -6.49 -10.31
N GLU A 131 -10.61 -5.88 -9.61
CA GLU A 131 -10.61 -4.45 -9.26
C GLU A 131 -11.81 -4.01 -8.40
N ASN A 132 -12.21 -4.83 -7.43
CA ASN A 132 -13.18 -4.44 -6.40
C ASN A 132 -12.86 -3.09 -5.75
N TYR A 133 -11.57 -2.76 -5.62
CA TYR A 133 -11.08 -1.49 -5.12
C TYR A 133 -10.09 -0.83 -6.09
N LYS A 134 -10.31 0.45 -6.34
CA LYS A 134 -9.49 1.31 -7.19
C LYS A 134 -8.65 2.25 -6.33
N LYS A 135 -7.34 2.04 -6.34
CA LYS A 135 -6.35 2.95 -5.76
C LYS A 135 -6.02 4.13 -6.68
N TYR A 136 -5.94 5.31 -6.09
CA TYR A 136 -5.49 6.54 -6.69
C TYR A 136 -4.44 7.19 -5.79
N LEU A 137 -3.45 7.86 -6.37
CA LEU A 137 -2.42 8.55 -5.59
C LEU A 137 -1.88 9.80 -6.30
N ASN A 138 -1.30 10.74 -5.56
CA ASN A 138 -0.66 11.93 -6.12
C ASN A 138 0.82 12.06 -5.71
N GLU A 139 1.53 13.02 -6.29
CA GLU A 139 2.98 13.23 -6.03
C GLU A 139 3.28 13.67 -4.60
N ASP A 140 2.31 14.25 -3.89
CA ASP A 140 2.46 14.59 -2.47
C ASP A 140 2.26 13.39 -1.54
N GLY A 141 2.12 12.17 -2.08
CA GLY A 141 2.00 10.94 -1.31
C GLY A 141 0.59 10.66 -0.76
N PHE A 142 -0.43 11.46 -1.12
CA PHE A 142 -1.81 11.17 -0.75
C PHE A 142 -2.33 9.96 -1.53
N GLU A 143 -3.11 9.12 -0.86
CA GLU A 143 -3.77 7.96 -1.44
C GLU A 143 -5.26 7.96 -1.18
N LEU A 144 -6.03 7.48 -2.15
CA LEU A 144 -7.48 7.32 -2.09
C LEU A 144 -7.87 5.95 -2.65
N ILE A 145 -8.73 5.24 -1.94
CA ILE A 145 -9.34 3.99 -2.40
C ILE A 145 -10.82 4.24 -2.68
N LEU A 146 -11.27 3.87 -3.87
CA LEU A 146 -12.68 3.86 -4.25
C LEU A 146 -13.16 2.42 -4.45
N ASP A 147 -14.39 2.10 -4.04
CA ASP A 147 -15.01 0.82 -4.38
C ASP A 147 -15.50 0.77 -5.84
N LYS A 148 -16.13 -0.34 -6.23
CA LYS A 148 -16.72 -0.54 -7.55
C LYS A 148 -17.79 0.51 -7.93
N ASP A 149 -18.48 1.05 -6.94
CA ASP A 149 -19.51 2.09 -7.08
C ASP A 149 -18.90 3.50 -6.99
N ASN A 150 -17.56 3.57 -6.99
CA ASN A 150 -16.74 4.76 -6.87
C ASN A 150 -16.94 5.53 -5.56
N LYS A 151 -17.31 4.85 -4.47
CA LYS A 151 -17.40 5.45 -3.14
C LYS A 151 -16.07 5.34 -2.39
N PRO A 152 -15.66 6.38 -1.63
CA PRO A 152 -14.47 6.31 -0.78
C PRO A 152 -14.52 5.17 0.23
N VAL A 153 -13.41 4.44 0.37
CA VAL A 153 -13.29 3.30 1.30
C VAL A 153 -12.28 3.62 2.40
N TYR A 154 -12.72 3.45 3.65
CA TYR A 154 -11.94 3.71 4.86
C TYR A 154 -11.72 2.46 5.73
N ASP A 155 -11.84 1.27 5.14
CA ASP A 155 -11.56 0.00 5.81
C ASP A 155 -10.06 -0.06 6.20
N PRO A 156 -9.72 -0.20 7.49
CA PRO A 156 -8.34 -0.29 7.95
C PRO A 156 -7.53 -1.42 7.30
N LEU A 157 -8.15 -2.48 6.77
CA LEU A 157 -7.39 -3.52 6.08
C LEU A 157 -6.74 -3.02 4.77
N ILE A 158 -7.45 -2.16 4.03
CA ILE A 158 -7.15 -1.86 2.62
C ILE A 158 -7.05 -0.37 2.29
N THR A 159 -7.31 0.53 3.24
CA THR A 159 -7.26 1.97 2.99
C THR A 159 -5.89 2.43 2.48
N GLY A 160 -5.86 3.61 1.87
CA GLY A 160 -4.64 4.19 1.30
C GLY A 160 -3.65 4.56 2.40
N THR A 161 -2.37 4.41 2.10
CA THR A 161 -1.28 4.83 2.99
C THR A 161 -0.60 6.09 2.46
N TYR A 162 -0.12 6.95 3.35
CA TYR A 162 0.78 8.03 2.97
C TYR A 162 2.15 7.48 2.52
N ASN A 163 2.65 7.94 1.38
CA ASN A 163 3.98 7.59 0.87
C ASN A 163 4.97 8.73 1.15
N PHE A 164 6.02 8.43 1.92
CA PHE A 164 7.17 9.31 2.11
C PHE A 164 7.97 9.48 0.82
N TYR A 165 7.92 8.51 -0.10
CA TYR A 165 8.53 8.61 -1.41
C TYR A 165 7.52 8.30 -2.51
N THR A 166 7.34 9.24 -3.43
CA THR A 166 6.70 8.97 -4.73
C THR A 166 7.75 8.95 -5.81
N TYR A 167 7.48 8.22 -6.88
CA TYR A 167 8.47 8.00 -7.92
C TYR A 167 7.85 8.02 -9.31
N GLU A 168 8.64 8.49 -10.26
CA GLU A 168 8.34 8.38 -11.68
C GLU A 168 8.78 7.01 -12.21
N ARG A 169 9.94 6.55 -11.74
CA ARG A 169 10.60 5.33 -12.21
C ARG A 169 10.94 4.45 -11.01
N GLN A 170 10.63 3.16 -11.10
CA GLN A 170 10.87 2.23 -10.00
C GLN A 170 12.34 2.11 -9.58
N LEU A 171 13.27 2.27 -10.54
CA LEU A 171 14.71 2.22 -10.29
C LEU A 171 15.33 3.61 -10.06
N SER A 172 14.51 4.65 -9.88
CA SER A 172 15.02 5.93 -9.35
C SER A 172 15.41 5.77 -7.89
N TYR A 173 16.14 6.75 -7.36
CA TYR A 173 16.43 6.81 -5.93
C TYR A 173 15.13 6.74 -5.12
N ASP A 174 14.12 7.55 -5.48
CA ASP A 174 12.84 7.57 -4.76
C ASP A 174 12.04 6.28 -4.95
N GLY A 175 12.13 5.61 -6.10
CA GLY A 175 11.52 4.30 -6.30
C GLY A 175 12.13 3.22 -5.42
N ILE A 176 13.46 3.22 -5.26
CA ILE A 176 14.17 2.33 -4.33
C ILE A 176 13.79 2.68 -2.88
N MET A 177 13.75 3.96 -2.54
CA MET A 177 13.41 4.42 -1.20
C MET A 177 11.96 4.12 -0.83
N HIS A 178 11.02 4.19 -1.77
CA HIS A 178 9.65 3.73 -1.58
C HIS A 178 9.59 2.25 -1.18
N GLY A 179 10.32 1.40 -1.88
CA GLY A 179 10.41 -0.03 -1.58
C GLY A 179 11.06 -0.34 -0.21
N ILE A 180 11.96 0.53 0.26
CA ILE A 180 12.66 0.36 1.55
C ILE A 180 11.85 0.94 2.71
N VAL A 181 11.37 2.17 2.55
CA VAL A 181 10.75 2.97 3.60
C VAL A 181 9.25 2.70 3.65
N ASP A 182 8.51 3.01 2.59
CA ASP A 182 7.05 2.93 2.61
C ASP A 182 6.57 1.48 2.77
N VAL A 183 7.08 0.57 1.94
CA VAL A 183 6.77 -0.86 2.04
C VAL A 183 7.32 -1.46 3.35
N GLY A 184 8.47 -0.97 3.83
CA GLY A 184 9.05 -1.40 5.10
C GLY A 184 8.19 -1.03 6.31
N LEU A 185 7.65 0.19 6.34
CA LEU A 185 6.76 0.67 7.39
C LEU A 185 5.40 -0.03 7.31
N TYR A 186 4.85 -0.22 6.11
CA TYR A 186 3.62 -0.99 5.90
C TYR A 186 3.74 -2.44 6.42
N LYS A 187 4.87 -3.11 6.16
CA LYS A 187 5.15 -4.45 6.71
C LYS A 187 5.12 -4.47 8.24
N LYS A 188 5.69 -3.45 8.89
CA LYS A 188 5.81 -3.41 10.35
C LYS A 188 4.51 -2.98 11.04
N TYR A 189 3.80 -2.02 10.46
CA TYR A 189 2.78 -1.25 11.17
C TYR A 189 1.41 -1.23 10.48
N GLY A 190 1.28 -1.86 9.30
CA GLY A 190 0.03 -1.92 8.56
C GLY A 190 -0.35 -0.58 7.95
N THR A 191 -1.64 -0.35 7.75
CA THR A 191 -2.20 0.92 7.26
C THR A 191 -2.41 1.96 8.38
N GLY A 192 -2.23 1.56 9.64
CA GLY A 192 -2.54 2.38 10.81
C GLY A 192 -2.75 1.56 12.08
N PRO A 193 -3.09 2.20 13.20
CA PRO A 193 -3.25 1.53 14.49
C PRO A 193 -4.45 0.58 14.56
N ASN A 194 -5.44 0.75 13.67
CA ASN A 194 -6.63 -0.10 13.59
C ASN A 194 -6.48 -1.22 12.55
N ASP A 195 -5.31 -1.36 11.94
CA ASP A 195 -5.07 -2.45 11.00
C ASP A 195 -5.32 -3.80 11.70
N PRO A 196 -6.19 -4.67 11.17
CA PRO A 196 -6.55 -5.92 11.83
C PRO A 196 -5.45 -7.00 11.72
N THR A 197 -4.37 -6.73 10.99
CA THR A 197 -3.31 -7.70 10.73
C THR A 197 -2.15 -7.57 11.71
N THR A 198 -1.45 -8.68 11.87
CA THR A 198 -0.14 -8.74 12.53
C THR A 198 0.98 -8.35 11.57
N LYS A 199 2.14 -8.01 12.13
CA LYS A 199 3.37 -7.80 11.35
C LYS A 199 3.74 -9.02 10.51
N GLU A 200 3.63 -10.23 11.07
CA GLU A 200 3.97 -11.48 10.37
C GLU A 200 3.07 -11.68 9.14
N GLU A 201 1.77 -11.44 9.31
CA GLU A 201 0.78 -11.46 8.23
C GLU A 201 1.12 -10.47 7.11
N ARG A 202 1.48 -9.23 7.46
CA ARG A 202 1.90 -8.20 6.49
C ARG A 202 3.21 -8.55 5.81
N GLU A 203 4.19 -9.07 6.54
CA GLU A 203 5.46 -9.53 5.97
C GLU A 203 5.28 -10.68 4.98
N LYS A 204 4.39 -11.64 5.29
CA LYS A 204 4.05 -12.79 4.44
C LYS A 204 3.51 -12.39 3.07
N ILE A 205 2.68 -11.34 3.01
CA ILE A 205 2.05 -10.87 1.77
C ILE A 205 2.81 -9.73 1.09
N SER A 206 3.84 -9.19 1.72
CA SER A 206 4.63 -8.08 1.19
C SER A 206 5.98 -8.56 0.65
N GLY A 207 6.71 -7.68 -0.04
CA GLY A 207 8.03 -8.04 -0.57
C GLY A 207 7.92 -9.02 -1.74
N TYR A 208 8.48 -10.23 -1.59
CA TYR A 208 8.57 -11.20 -2.69
C TYR A 208 7.18 -11.63 -3.19
N PHE A 209 6.25 -11.97 -2.30
CA PHE A 209 4.89 -12.38 -2.68
C PHE A 209 4.19 -11.26 -3.47
N ALA A 210 4.20 -10.02 -2.94
CA ALA A 210 3.65 -8.87 -3.64
C ALA A 210 4.29 -8.66 -5.01
N ALA A 211 5.62 -8.74 -5.12
CA ALA A 211 6.31 -8.58 -6.40
C ALA A 211 5.95 -9.70 -7.39
N GLU A 212 5.86 -10.95 -6.92
CA GLU A 212 5.47 -12.13 -7.69
C GLU A 212 4.06 -11.97 -8.24
N ILE A 213 3.06 -11.68 -7.40
CA ILE A 213 1.68 -11.54 -7.86
C ILE A 213 1.45 -10.30 -8.71
N SER A 214 2.12 -9.18 -8.43
CA SER A 214 1.89 -7.91 -9.14
C SER A 214 2.58 -7.86 -10.50
N PHE A 215 3.80 -8.40 -10.61
CA PHE A 215 4.61 -8.22 -11.82
C PHE A 215 4.78 -9.50 -12.63
N ILE A 216 4.81 -10.66 -11.98
CA ILE A 216 5.14 -11.91 -12.65
C ILE A 216 3.86 -12.64 -13.07
N THR A 217 2.88 -12.72 -12.16
CA THR A 217 1.78 -13.70 -12.30
C THR A 217 0.38 -13.08 -12.32
N TYR A 218 0.24 -11.75 -12.23
CA TYR A 218 -1.07 -11.05 -12.16
C TYR A 218 -2.05 -11.52 -13.25
N SER A 219 -1.63 -11.49 -14.51
CA SER A 219 -2.49 -11.88 -15.63
C SER A 219 -2.90 -13.35 -15.59
N LEU A 220 -2.02 -14.23 -15.11
CA LEU A 220 -2.30 -15.66 -14.95
C LEU A 220 -3.32 -15.88 -13.82
N LEU A 221 -3.13 -15.22 -12.68
CA LEU A 221 -4.03 -15.30 -11.54
C LEU A 221 -5.41 -14.71 -11.86
N LYS A 222 -5.46 -13.62 -12.63
CA LYS A 222 -6.71 -13.04 -13.14
C LYS A 222 -7.43 -13.99 -14.12
N ALA A 223 -6.69 -14.67 -14.99
CA ALA A 223 -7.28 -15.68 -15.86
C ALA A 223 -7.82 -16.87 -15.06
N GLU A 224 -7.08 -17.32 -14.05
CA GLU A 224 -7.48 -18.40 -13.14
C GLU A 224 -8.76 -18.05 -12.37
N THR A 225 -8.89 -16.83 -11.84
CA THR A 225 -10.14 -16.38 -11.19
C THR A 225 -11.33 -16.43 -12.15
N ASN A 226 -11.14 -16.00 -13.40
CA ASN A 226 -12.19 -16.00 -14.41
C ASN A 226 -12.61 -17.43 -14.80
N LEU A 227 -11.63 -18.33 -15.01
CA LEU A 227 -11.88 -19.74 -15.33
C LEU A 227 -12.62 -20.47 -14.21
N LYS A 228 -12.30 -20.15 -12.95
CA LYS A 228 -12.96 -20.70 -11.76
C LYS A 228 -14.28 -20.00 -11.41
N ASN A 229 -14.66 -18.94 -12.13
CA ASN A 229 -15.80 -18.08 -11.81
C ASN A 229 -15.78 -17.62 -10.34
N LYS A 230 -14.61 -17.19 -9.86
CA LYS A 230 -14.37 -16.70 -8.49
C LYS A 230 -14.00 -15.22 -8.51
N ASP A 231 -14.47 -14.47 -7.52
CA ASP A 231 -14.08 -13.06 -7.37
C ASP A 231 -12.66 -12.90 -6.78
N SER A 232 -12.21 -13.87 -5.99
CA SER A 232 -10.94 -13.82 -5.27
C SER A 232 -10.29 -15.19 -5.12
N LEU A 233 -8.97 -15.20 -4.93
CA LEU A 233 -8.18 -16.37 -4.54
C LEU A 233 -7.60 -16.17 -3.14
N SER A 234 -7.61 -17.22 -2.32
CA SER A 234 -6.86 -17.23 -1.06
C SER A 234 -5.35 -17.24 -1.30
N TYR A 235 -4.58 -16.84 -0.28
CA TYR A 235 -3.12 -16.98 -0.30
C TYR A 235 -2.67 -18.40 -0.68
N ASP A 236 -3.28 -19.43 -0.08
CA ASP A 236 -2.89 -20.82 -0.32
C ASP A 236 -3.25 -21.27 -1.74
N GLU A 237 -4.42 -20.88 -2.28
CA GLU A 237 -4.79 -21.14 -3.68
C GLU A 237 -3.80 -20.50 -4.67
N ILE A 238 -3.33 -19.28 -4.38
CA ILE A 238 -2.31 -18.60 -5.19
C ILE A 238 -1.03 -19.42 -5.16
N ARG A 239 -0.54 -19.81 -3.97
CA ARG A 239 0.69 -20.60 -3.84
C ARG A 239 0.60 -21.96 -4.53
N GLU A 240 -0.54 -22.64 -4.42
CA GLU A 240 -0.79 -23.90 -5.10
C GLU A 240 -0.78 -23.74 -6.63
N PHE A 241 -1.48 -22.72 -7.15
CA PHE A 241 -1.51 -22.44 -8.58
C PHE A 241 -0.11 -22.14 -9.13
N LEU A 242 0.67 -21.30 -8.44
CA LEU A 242 2.03 -20.95 -8.86
C LEU A 242 2.98 -22.15 -8.78
N GLY A 243 2.86 -22.98 -7.73
CA GLY A 243 3.61 -24.23 -7.61
C GLY A 243 3.36 -25.17 -8.80
N LYS A 244 2.09 -25.38 -9.16
CA LYS A 244 1.72 -26.21 -10.33
C LYS A 244 2.31 -25.68 -11.63
N LYS A 245 2.29 -24.36 -11.85
CA LYS A 245 2.86 -23.74 -13.05
C LYS A 245 4.37 -23.93 -13.16
N ILE A 246 5.08 -23.82 -12.03
CA ILE A 246 6.53 -24.10 -11.98
C ILE A 246 6.80 -25.58 -12.29
N ASP A 247 6.03 -26.49 -11.73
CA ASP A 247 6.17 -27.93 -11.99
C ASP A 247 5.87 -28.31 -13.45
N GLU A 248 4.85 -27.71 -14.06
CA GLU A 248 4.52 -27.87 -15.48
C GLU A 248 5.68 -27.41 -16.39
N ILE A 249 6.27 -26.24 -16.10
CA ILE A 249 7.44 -25.72 -16.84
C ILE A 249 8.63 -26.66 -16.69
N ARG A 250 8.88 -27.16 -15.47
CA ARG A 250 9.99 -28.08 -15.20
C ARG A 250 9.85 -29.38 -16.01
N LYS A 251 8.67 -30.01 -15.97
CA LYS A 251 8.40 -31.25 -16.73
C LYS A 251 8.47 -31.04 -18.24
N GLY A 252 7.98 -29.89 -18.72
CA GLY A 252 8.09 -29.53 -20.13
C GLY A 252 9.55 -29.41 -20.59
N ASN A 253 10.42 -28.84 -19.77
CA ASN A 253 11.85 -28.70 -20.07
C ASN A 253 12.61 -30.04 -19.98
N GLU A 254 12.25 -30.91 -19.05
CA GLU A 254 12.82 -32.27 -18.95
C GLU A 254 12.51 -33.09 -20.22
N ASN A 255 11.27 -33.01 -20.72
CA ASN A 255 10.87 -33.67 -21.98
C ASN A 255 11.51 -33.05 -23.23
N PHE A 256 11.72 -31.73 -23.27
CA PHE A 256 12.45 -31.08 -24.36
C PHE A 256 13.95 -31.44 -24.37
N GLY A 257 14.55 -31.65 -23.19
CA GLY A 257 15.96 -32.02 -23.07
C GLY A 257 16.26 -33.45 -23.54
N SER A 258 15.33 -34.39 -23.34
CA SER A 258 15.46 -35.76 -23.84
C SER A 258 15.38 -35.83 -25.36
N ASP A 259 14.48 -35.06 -25.99
CA ASP A 259 14.27 -35.06 -27.45
C ASP A 259 15.46 -34.47 -28.25
N ILE A 260 16.32 -33.66 -27.62
CA ILE A 260 17.52 -33.08 -28.25
C ILE A 260 18.73 -34.02 -28.11
N SER A 261 18.71 -34.95 -27.15
CA SER A 261 19.80 -35.91 -26.93
C SER A 261 19.71 -37.18 -27.79
N GLU A 262 18.60 -37.38 -28.51
CA GLU A 262 18.37 -38.52 -29.41
C GLU A 262 18.58 -38.19 -30.91
N LYS A 263 19.22 -37.06 -31.24
CA LYS A 263 19.67 -36.72 -32.61
C LYS A 263 21.17 -36.53 -32.67
#